data_AF-A0A3D2JVS5-F1
#
_entry.id   AF-A0A3D2JVS5-F1
#
_cell.length_a   1.000
_cell.length_b   1.000
_cell.length_c   1.000
_cell.angle_alpha   90.00
_cell.angle_beta   90.00
_cell.angle_gamma   90.00
#
_symmetry.space_group_name_H-M   'P 1'
#
loop_
_entity.id
_entity.type
_entity.pdbx_description
1 polymer ?
#
loop_
_entity_poly.entity_id
_entity_poly.type
_entity_poly.pdbx_seq_one_letter_code
_entity_poly.pdbx_strand_id
1 'polypeptide(L)' 'GPDGGDGGDGGSVFLQADSALNTLVDFRFQPRYRAESGKPGQGRNCTGRGGEDLLVKVPLGTSVIDVDTEELIA' A
#
# COMPACT_ATOMS: atom_id res chain seq x y z
N GLY A 1 -35.52 8.01 0.39
CA GLY A 1 -34.56 8.20 -0.72
C GLY A 1 -33.31 7.39 -0.41
N PRO A 2 -32.45 7.07 -1.39
CA PRO A 2 -31.16 6.47 -1.11
C PRO A 2 -30.30 7.47 -0.33
N ASP A 3 -29.82 7.07 0.85
CA ASP A 3 -29.06 7.92 1.77
C ASP A 3 -27.66 7.35 2.06
N GLY A 4 -27.20 6.37 1.29
CA GLY A 4 -25.87 5.79 1.45
C GLY A 4 -24.78 6.72 0.93
N GLY A 5 -23.74 6.94 1.73
CA GLY A 5 -22.49 7.57 1.29
C GLY A 5 -21.55 6.56 0.61
N ASP A 6 -20.52 7.10 -0.05
CA ASP A 6 -19.52 6.31 -0.77
C ASP A 6 -18.51 5.64 0.18
N GLY A 7 -17.85 4.57 -0.28
CA GLY A 7 -16.70 4.00 0.41
C GLY A 7 -15.49 4.92 0.35
N GLY A 8 -14.62 4.84 1.36
CA GLY A 8 -13.31 5.49 1.32
C GLY A 8 -12.31 4.69 0.47
N ASP A 9 -11.31 5.38 -0.07
CA ASP A 9 -10.24 4.75 -0.84
C ASP A 9 -9.37 3.83 0.04
N GLY A 10 -8.79 2.80 -0.58
CA GLY A 10 -7.75 1.99 0.08
C GLY A 10 -6.44 2.76 0.22
N GLY A 11 -5.64 2.39 1.21
CA GLY A 11 -4.27 2.89 1.32
C GLY A 11 -3.39 2.37 0.18
N SER A 12 -2.36 3.13 -0.16
CA SER A 12 -1.32 2.79 -1.13
C SER A 12 -0.13 2.10 -0.45
N VAL A 13 0.66 1.36 -1.22
CA VAL A 13 1.92 0.77 -0.76
C VAL A 13 3.07 1.52 -1.41
N PHE A 14 4.01 2.00 -0.60
CA PHE A 14 5.21 2.70 -1.08
C PHE A 14 6.46 1.96 -0.64
N LEU A 15 7.45 1.93 -1.53
CA LEU A 15 8.80 1.49 -1.20
C LEU A 15 9.62 2.72 -0.79
N GLN A 16 10.25 2.66 0.38
CA GLN A 16 11.08 3.74 0.89
C GLN A 16 12.51 3.25 1.10
N ALA A 17 13.45 3.84 0.37
CA ALA A 17 14.85 3.50 0.52
C ALA A 17 15.39 4.03 1.87
N ASP A 18 16.02 3.16 2.65
CA ASP A 18 16.57 3.45 3.98
C ASP A 18 18.04 3.03 4.04
N SER A 19 18.92 3.99 4.39
CA SER A 19 20.36 3.77 4.50
C SER A 19 20.76 2.84 5.65
N ALA A 20 19.87 2.62 6.62
CA ALA A 20 20.12 1.69 7.72
C ALA A 20 19.95 0.21 7.29
N LEU A 21 19.32 -0.05 6.14
CA LEU A 21 19.10 -1.40 5.63
C LEU A 21 20.18 -1.81 4.64
N ASN A 22 20.72 -3.01 4.83
CA ASN A 22 21.80 -3.56 4.00
C ASN A 22 21.36 -4.75 3.14
N THR A 23 20.23 -5.39 3.48
CA THR A 23 19.80 -6.64 2.82
C THR A 23 18.29 -6.67 2.64
N LEU A 24 17.82 -7.51 1.71
CA LEU A 24 16.41 -7.80 1.47
C LEU A 24 15.92 -9.05 2.25
N VAL A 25 16.67 -9.50 3.27
CA VAL A 25 16.37 -10.77 3.95
C VAL A 25 14.96 -10.79 4.57
N ASP A 26 14.48 -9.65 5.04
CA ASP A 26 13.16 -9.52 5.69
C ASP A 26 12.01 -9.85 4.74
N PHE A 27 12.16 -9.56 3.44
CA PHE A 27 11.18 -9.87 2.41
C PHE A 27 11.04 -11.37 2.15
N ARG A 28 12.05 -12.18 2.52
CA ARG A 28 11.97 -13.64 2.44
C ARG A 28 11.01 -14.22 3.48
N PHE A 29 10.93 -13.59 4.65
CA PHE A 29 10.08 -14.06 5.76
C PHE A 29 8.67 -13.44 5.71
N GLN A 30 8.54 -12.22 5.21
CA GLN A 30 7.27 -11.55 4.98
C GLN A 30 7.09 -11.23 3.48
N PRO A 31 6.53 -12.16 2.69
CA PRO A 31 6.41 -11.99 1.24
C PRO A 31 5.20 -11.13 0.82
N ARG A 32 4.33 -10.72 1.75
CA ARG A 32 3.09 -9.99 1.43
C ARG A 32 2.96 -8.74 2.29
N TYR A 33 2.77 -7.61 1.63
CA TYR A 33 2.52 -6.30 2.23
C TYR A 33 1.18 -5.80 1.71
N ARG A 34 0.29 -5.37 2.62
CA ARG A 34 -1.05 -4.88 2.28
C ARG A 34 -1.33 -3.63 3.08
N ALA A 35 -1.64 -2.54 2.40
CA ALA A 35 -2.14 -1.32 3.02
C ALA A 35 -3.58 -1.52 3.53
N GLU A 36 -4.05 -0.60 4.37
CA GLU A 36 -5.38 -0.70 4.96
C GLU A 36 -6.47 -0.51 3.89
N SER A 37 -7.57 -1.26 3.99
CA SER A 37 -8.75 -0.99 3.17
C SER A 37 -9.49 0.25 3.69
N GLY A 38 -10.02 1.05 2.76
CA GLY A 38 -10.95 2.12 3.11
C GLY A 38 -12.22 1.60 3.79
N LYS A 39 -12.84 2.44 4.60
CA LYS A 39 -14.07 2.09 5.32
C LYS A 39 -15.27 2.19 4.38
N PRO A 40 -16.32 1.39 4.59
CA PRO A 40 -17.57 1.54 3.86
C PRO A 40 -18.21 2.90 4.17
N GLY A 41 -18.95 3.43 3.20
CA GLY A 41 -19.85 4.54 3.45
C GLY A 41 -21.02 4.13 4.33
N GLN A 42 -21.67 5.11 4.94
CA GLN A 42 -22.79 4.92 5.84
C GLN A 42 -23.99 5.77 5.40
N GLY A 43 -25.15 5.51 6.03
CA GLY A 43 -26.35 6.31 5.81
C GLY A 43 -26.11 7.81 6.07
N ARG A 44 -27.07 8.63 5.67
CA ARG A 44 -27.00 10.10 5.75
C ARG A 44 -25.87 10.72 4.90
N ASN A 45 -25.57 10.12 3.75
CA ASN A 45 -24.52 10.55 2.81
C ASN A 45 -23.12 10.63 3.47
N CYS A 46 -22.83 9.72 4.41
CA CYS A 46 -21.56 9.71 5.12
C CYS A 46 -20.53 8.88 4.35
N THR A 47 -19.55 9.55 3.73
CA THR A 47 -18.45 8.89 3.04
C THR A 47 -17.51 8.20 4.02
N GLY A 48 -17.09 6.98 3.70
CA GLY A 48 -16.15 6.20 4.49
C GLY A 48 -14.76 6.84 4.52
N ARG A 49 -14.04 6.67 5.63
CA ARG A 49 -12.64 7.12 5.76
C ARG A 49 -11.73 6.28 4.85
N GLY A 50 -10.75 6.93 4.22
CA GLY A 50 -9.68 6.23 3.50
C GLY A 50 -8.80 5.37 4.42
N GLY A 51 -8.25 4.30 3.86
CA GLY A 51 -7.30 3.42 4.55
C GLY A 51 -5.92 4.07 4.69
N GLU A 52 -5.18 3.68 5.73
CA GLU A 52 -3.80 4.11 5.92
C GLU A 52 -2.84 3.44 4.92
N ASP A 53 -1.95 4.27 4.37
CA ASP A 53 -0.87 3.83 3.47
C ASP A 53 0.15 2.97 4.22
N LEU A 54 0.85 2.10 3.48
CA LEU A 54 1.90 1.25 3.99
C LEU A 54 3.26 1.64 3.39
N LEU A 55 4.19 2.02 4.26
CA LEU A 55 5.60 2.22 3.89
C LEU A 55 6.39 0.93 4.12
N VAL A 56 7.03 0.43 3.07
CA VAL A 56 7.89 -0.76 3.12
C VAL A 56 9.32 -0.33 2.85
N LYS A 57 10.18 -0.51 3.85
CA LYS A 57 11.57 -0.05 3.77
C LYS A 57 12.43 -1.01 2.97
N VAL A 58 13.29 -0.48 2.11
CA VAL A 58 14.24 -1.25 1.29
C VAL A 58 15.65 -0.66 1.40
N PRO A 59 16.73 -1.44 1.20
CA PRO A 59 18.08 -0.91 1.08
C PRO A 59 18.22 0.10 -0.05
N LEU A 60 19.17 1.04 0.08
CA LEU A 60 19.58 1.91 -1.02
C LEU A 60 20.08 1.08 -2.22
N GLY A 61 19.70 1.50 -3.43
CA GLY A 61 20.08 0.80 -4.67
C GLY A 61 19.22 -0.43 -5.00
N THR A 62 18.10 -0.63 -4.31
CA THR A 62 17.12 -1.68 -4.66
C THR A 62 16.40 -1.32 -5.96
N SER A 63 16.45 -2.22 -6.95
CA SER A 63 15.63 -2.14 -8.16
C SER A 63 14.32 -2.92 -7.98
N VAL A 64 13.24 -2.39 -8.55
CA VAL A 64 11.87 -2.90 -8.41
C VAL A 64 11.35 -3.24 -9.79
N ILE A 65 11.02 -4.51 -10.00
CA ILE A 65 10.57 -5.04 -11.28
C ILE A 65 9.18 -5.63 -11.11
N ASP A 66 8.27 -5.29 -12.01
CA ASP A 66 6.99 -5.97 -12.13
C ASP A 66 7.23 -7.38 -12.70
N VAL A 67 6.83 -8.41 -11.96
CA VAL A 67 7.10 -9.81 -12.34
C VAL A 67 6.24 -10.29 -13.50
N ASP A 68 5.11 -9.64 -13.77
CA ASP A 68 4.18 -10.02 -14.82
C ASP A 68 4.50 -9.29 -16.13
N THR A 69 4.94 -8.02 -16.07
CA THR A 69 5.27 -7.21 -17.25
C THR A 69 6.76 -7.13 -17.58
N GLU A 70 7.63 -7.58 -16.66
CA GLU A 70 9.08 -7.43 -16.70
C GLU A 70 9.56 -5.95 -16.75
N GLU A 71 8.66 -5.01 -16.42
CA GLU A 71 8.97 -3.58 -16.42
C GLU A 71 9.78 -3.18 -15.18
N LEU A 72 10.82 -2.37 -15.40
CA LEU A 72 11.55 -1.72 -14.30
C LEU A 72 10.73 -0.52 -13.81
N ILE A 73 10.20 -0.64 -12.59
CA ILE A 73 9.41 0.41 -11.94
C ILE A 73 10.32 1.47 -11.31
N ALA A 74 11.42 1.04 -10.68
CA ALA A 74 12.38 1.90 -9.99
C ALA A 74 13.77 1.26 -9.85
#